data_AF-A0A448INC1-F1
#
_entry.id   AF-A0A448INC1-F1
#
_cell.length_a   1.000
_cell.length_b   1.000
_cell.length_c   1.000
_cell.angle_alpha   90.00
_cell.angle_beta   90.00
_cell.angle_gamma   90.00
#
_symmetry.space_group_name_H-M   'P 1'
#
loop_
_entity.id
_entity.type
_entity.pdbx_description
1 polymer ?
#
loop_
_entity_poly.entity_id
_entity_poly.type
_entity_poly.pdbx_seq_one_letter_code
_entity_poly.pdbx_strand_id
1 'polypeptide(L)'
;MRSRYSAFAVGDADYLWRTWHPRTRPESVDIDPQVQWTGLEIVRCVGGLDGDAEGDVEFRALYRESQRTGTLHELSRFAVRARRWLYVDGEVS
;
A
#
# COMPACT_ATOMS: atom_id res chain seq x y z
N MET A 1 -2.50 5.69 -0.79
CA MET A 1 -1.38 4.96 -0.18
C MET A 1 -1.29 5.05 1.35
N ARG A 2 -1.11 6.22 1.98
CA ARG A 2 -0.85 6.35 3.44
C ARG A 2 -1.79 5.52 4.35
N SER A 3 -3.08 5.49 4.05
CA SER A 3 -4.04 4.69 4.83
C SER A 3 -3.84 3.17 4.71
N ARG A 4 -3.39 2.66 3.55
CA ARG A 4 -3.01 1.24 3.40
C ARG A 4 -1.76 0.92 4.23
N TYR A 5 -0.76 1.80 4.23
CA TYR A 5 0.39 1.65 5.12
C TYR A 5 -0.03 1.57 6.60
N SER A 6 -0.93 2.46 7.05
CA SER A 6 -1.46 2.38 8.42
C SER A 6 -2.16 1.06 8.70
N ALA A 7 -2.94 0.53 7.74
CA ALA A 7 -3.58 -0.77 7.87
C ALA A 7 -2.56 -1.92 8.01
N PHE A 8 -1.47 -1.91 7.26
CA PHE A 8 -0.35 -2.83 7.48
C PHE A 8 0.26 -2.67 8.87
N ALA A 9 0.49 -1.43 9.33
CA ALA A 9 1.11 -1.16 10.62
C ALA A 9 0.25 -1.59 11.83
N VAL A 10 -1.09 -1.60 11.69
CA VAL A 10 -2.02 -1.99 12.78
C VAL A 10 -2.63 -3.38 12.60
N GLY A 11 -2.28 -4.11 11.54
CA GLY A 11 -2.80 -5.45 11.27
C GLY A 11 -4.24 -5.50 10.72
N ASP A 12 -4.73 -4.43 10.06
CA ASP A 12 -6.09 -4.38 9.48
C ASP A 12 -6.11 -4.96 8.05
N ALA A 13 -6.04 -6.29 7.97
CA ALA A 13 -6.08 -7.03 6.71
C ALA A 13 -7.39 -6.79 5.92
N ASP A 14 -8.52 -6.66 6.61
CA ASP A 14 -9.80 -6.41 5.97
C ASP A 14 -9.83 -5.06 5.24
N TYR A 15 -9.21 -4.03 5.81
CA TYR A 15 -9.07 -2.74 5.15
C TYR A 15 -8.23 -2.86 3.87
N LEU A 16 -7.12 -3.59 3.93
CA LEU A 16 -6.28 -3.83 2.75
C LEU A 16 -7.05 -4.56 1.66
N TRP A 17 -7.85 -5.57 2.02
CA TRP A 17 -8.68 -6.32 1.10
C TRP A 17 -9.81 -5.46 0.50
N ARG A 18 -10.50 -4.64 1.30
CA ARG A 18 -11.57 -3.74 0.81
C ARG A 18 -11.07 -2.61 -0.08
N THR A 19 -9.81 -2.19 0.10
CA THR A 19 -9.18 -1.13 -0.69
C THR A 19 -8.32 -1.65 -1.85
N TRP A 20 -8.34 -2.94 -2.12
CA TRP A 20 -7.71 -3.54 -3.29
C TRP A 20 -8.70 -3.59 -4.46
N HIS A 21 -8.21 -3.33 -5.65
CA HIS A 21 -8.99 -3.38 -6.86
C HIS A 21 -9.46 -4.83 -7.14
N PRO A 22 -10.77 -5.10 -7.35
CA PRO A 22 -11.29 -6.46 -7.46
C PRO A 22 -10.69 -7.32 -8.58
N ARG A 23 -10.10 -6.71 -9.61
CA ARG A 23 -9.46 -7.43 -10.72
C ARG A 23 -8.16 -8.14 -10.30
N THR A 24 -7.46 -7.61 -9.32
CA THR A 24 -6.10 -8.04 -8.92
C THR A 24 -6.04 -8.43 -7.44
N ARG A 25 -7.16 -8.34 -6.73
CA ARG A 25 -7.24 -8.64 -5.31
C ARG A 25 -7.12 -10.16 -5.07
N PRO A 26 -6.24 -10.61 -4.17
CA PRO A 26 -6.17 -12.01 -3.76
C PRO A 26 -7.40 -12.46 -2.97
N GLU A 27 -7.58 -13.77 -2.78
CA GLU A 27 -8.69 -14.31 -1.98
C GLU A 27 -8.63 -13.84 -0.53
N SER A 28 -7.44 -13.85 0.07
CA SER A 28 -7.13 -13.30 1.40
C SER A 28 -5.93 -12.35 1.34
N VAL A 29 -5.83 -11.46 2.33
CA VAL A 29 -4.63 -10.64 2.56
C VAL A 29 -4.08 -11.03 3.92
N ASP A 30 -2.86 -11.55 3.95
CA ASP A 30 -2.16 -11.88 5.18
C ASP A 30 -1.15 -10.79 5.52
N ILE A 31 -1.14 -10.37 6.77
CA ILE A 31 -0.14 -9.44 7.31
C ILE A 31 0.75 -10.24 8.23
N ASP A 32 2.06 -10.24 7.97
CA ASP A 32 3.02 -10.90 8.83
C ASP A 32 3.12 -10.16 10.18
N PRO A 33 2.70 -10.78 11.31
CA PRO A 33 2.75 -10.14 12.62
C PRO A 33 4.19 -9.96 13.15
N GLN A 34 5.19 -10.59 12.53
CA GLN A 34 6.61 -10.44 12.87
C GLN A 34 7.21 -9.16 12.28
N VAL A 35 6.57 -8.57 11.28
CA VAL A 35 7.01 -7.35 10.61
C VAL A 35 6.35 -6.14 11.28
N GLN A 36 7.16 -5.33 11.96
CA GLN A 36 6.74 -4.07 12.54
C GLN A 36 7.07 -2.92 11.57
N TRP A 37 6.05 -2.26 11.04
CA TRP A 37 6.22 -1.05 10.22
C TRP A 37 6.50 0.17 11.10
N THR A 38 7.62 0.84 10.87
CA THR A 38 8.14 1.92 11.74
C THR A 38 8.18 3.28 11.07
N GLY A 39 8.06 3.36 9.75
CA GLY A 39 8.02 4.63 9.03
C GLY A 39 7.53 4.52 7.60
N LEU A 40 7.00 5.63 7.09
CA LEU A 40 6.58 5.78 5.69
C LEU A 40 7.10 7.10 5.14
N GLU A 41 7.87 7.02 4.06
CA GLU A 41 8.29 8.15 3.25
C GLU A 41 7.61 8.06 1.88
N ILE A 42 6.95 9.14 1.45
CA ILE A 42 6.43 9.24 0.08
C ILE A 42 7.51 9.91 -0.76
N VAL A 43 8.04 9.19 -1.73
CA VAL A 43 9.09 9.66 -2.63
C VAL A 43 8.47 10.50 -3.75
N ARG A 44 7.41 9.99 -4.37
CA ARG A 44 6.74 10.63 -5.50
C ARG A 44 5.27 10.24 -5.57
N CYS A 45 4.44 11.18 -6.01
CA CYS A 45 3.08 10.91 -6.46
C CYS A 45 2.92 11.43 -7.90
N VAL A 46 2.27 10.65 -8.77
CA VAL A 46 1.89 11.06 -10.12
C VAL A 46 0.39 10.82 -10.29
N GLY A 47 -0.35 11.82 -10.77
CA GLY A 47 -1.82 11.79 -10.73
C GLY A 47 -2.35 11.73 -9.30
N GLY A 48 -3.51 11.09 -9.11
CA GLY A 48 -4.11 10.96 -7.79
C GLY A 48 -4.84 12.22 -7.29
N LEU A 49 -5.07 13.20 -8.17
CA LEU A 49 -5.81 14.41 -7.88
C LEU A 49 -7.31 14.21 -8.10
N ASP A 50 -8.12 15.18 -7.68
CA ASP A 50 -9.55 15.16 -7.96
C ASP A 50 -9.80 15.21 -9.47
N GLY A 51 -10.65 14.31 -9.97
CA GLY A 51 -10.91 14.13 -11.39
C GLY A 51 -10.00 13.11 -12.11
N ASP A 52 -8.88 12.70 -11.51
CA ASP A 52 -8.05 11.64 -12.08
C ASP A 52 -8.72 10.27 -11.95
N ALA A 53 -8.49 9.40 -12.94
CA ALA A 53 -8.95 8.01 -12.93
C ALA A 53 -7.88 7.03 -12.41
N GLU A 54 -6.61 7.40 -12.50
CA GLU A 54 -5.45 6.58 -12.16
C GLU A 54 -4.36 7.43 -11.50
N GLY A 55 -3.46 6.79 -10.76
CA GLY A 55 -2.33 7.47 -10.14
C GLY A 55 -1.33 6.50 -9.53
N ASP A 56 -0.10 6.97 -9.42
CA ASP A 56 1.04 6.21 -8.94
C ASP A 56 1.59 6.83 -7.66
N VAL A 57 2.03 5.99 -6.74
CA VAL A 57 2.72 6.42 -5.52
C VAL A 57 3.98 5.61 -5.33
N GLU A 58 5.13 6.28 -5.41
CA GLU A 58 6.43 5.75 -5.04
C GLU A 58 6.69 6.06 -3.57
N PHE A 59 7.07 5.04 -2.80
CA PHE A 59 7.27 5.20 -1.36
C PHE A 59 8.36 4.26 -0.83
N ARG A 60 8.85 4.61 0.36
CA ARG A 60 9.73 3.78 1.18
C ARG A 60 9.03 3.48 2.50
N ALA A 61 8.87 2.22 2.84
CA ALA A 61 8.31 1.77 4.10
C ALA A 61 9.41 1.12 4.94
N LEU A 62 9.70 1.72 6.10
CA LEU A 62 10.69 1.23 7.03
C LEU A 62 10.04 0.17 7.92
N TYR A 63 10.75 -0.93 8.15
CA TYR A 63 10.28 -2.01 8.99
C TYR A 63 11.37 -2.56 9.89
N ARG A 64 10.93 -3.27 10.94
CA ARG A 64 11.74 -4.12 11.79
C ARG A 64 11.15 -5.52 11.78
N GLU A 65 11.99 -6.51 11.61
CA GLU A 65 11.64 -7.92 11.68
C GLU A 65 12.70 -8.64 12.49
N SER A 66 12.32 -9.20 13.64
CA SER A 66 13.26 -9.78 14.61
C SER A 66 14.39 -8.78 14.97
N GLN A 67 15.66 -9.11 14.69
CA GLN A 67 16.83 -8.25 14.93
C GLN A 67 17.24 -7.41 13.71
N ARG A 68 16.48 -7.45 12.62
CA ARG A 68 16.81 -6.72 11.39
C ARG A 68 15.90 -5.51 11.21
N THR A 69 16.48 -4.43 10.72
CA THR A 69 15.73 -3.29 10.19
C THR A 69 15.95 -3.22 8.70
N GLY A 70 14.91 -2.85 7.95
CA GLY A 70 14.98 -2.74 6.51
C GLY A 70 14.07 -1.65 5.98
N THR A 71 14.19 -1.43 4.68
CA THR A 71 13.33 -0.51 3.92
C THR A 71 12.79 -1.29 2.73
N LEU A 72 11.48 -1.28 2.56
CA LEU A 72 10.82 -1.67 1.32
C LEU A 72 10.66 -0.43 0.45
N HIS A 73 11.13 -0.47 -0.79
CA HIS A 73 10.88 0.57 -1.79
C HIS A 73 9.93 0.01 -2.84
N GLU A 74 8.80 0.67 -3.04
CA GLU A 74 7.78 0.23 -4.00
C GLU A 74 7.18 1.40 -4.77
N LEU A 75 6.84 1.14 -6.03
CA LEU A 75 5.96 1.96 -6.85
C LEU A 75 4.59 1.28 -6.96
N SER A 76 3.57 1.83 -6.31
CA SER A 76 2.20 1.30 -6.34
C SER A 76 1.30 2.05 -7.33
N ARG A 77 0.49 1.30 -8.08
CA ARG A 77 -0.57 1.81 -8.97
C ARG A 77 -1.93 1.82 -8.29
N PHE A 78 -2.70 2.88 -8.51
CA PHE A 78 -4.06 3.04 -8.02
C PHE A 78 -5.03 3.43 -9.15
N ALA A 79 -6.29 3.02 -9.01
CA ALA A 79 -7.37 3.41 -9.92
C ALA A 79 -8.63 3.79 -9.15
N VAL A 80 -9.40 4.74 -9.68
CA VAL A 80 -10.71 5.12 -9.15
C VAL A 80 -11.78 4.17 -9.67
N ARG A 81 -12.52 3.55 -8.76
CA ARG A 81 -13.72 2.78 -9.07
C ARG A 81 -14.82 3.09 -8.06
N ALA A 82 -16.03 3.35 -8.55
CA ALA A 82 -17.16 3.74 -7.72
C ALA A 82 -16.80 4.90 -6.75
N ARG A 83 -16.08 5.90 -7.28
CA ARG A 83 -15.59 7.09 -6.54
C ARG A 83 -14.63 6.79 -5.38
N ARG A 84 -13.92 5.65 -5.42
CA ARG A 84 -12.92 5.28 -4.42
C ARG A 84 -11.62 4.89 -5.11
N TRP A 85 -10.50 5.34 -4.56
CA TRP A 85 -9.17 4.89 -4.96
C TRP A 85 -8.91 3.48 -4.44
N LEU A 86 -8.53 2.58 -5.34
CA LEU A 86 -8.22 1.18 -5.04
C LEU A 86 -6.81 0.84 -5.53
N TYR A 87 -6.08 0.09 -4.73
CA TYR A 87 -4.75 -0.43 -5.08
C TYR A 87 -4.88 -1.46 -6.20
N VAL A 88 -4.16 -1.30 -7.29
CA VAL A 88 -4.18 -2.22 -8.43
C VAL A 88 -3.08 -3.26 -8.26
N ASP A 89 -1.83 -2.80 -8.22
CA ASP A 89 -0.63 -3.61 -8.01
C ASP A 89 0.54 -2.69 -7.64
N GLY A 90 1.74 -3.25 -7.52
CA GLY A 90 2.96 -2.49 -7.29
C GLY A 90 4.20 -3.27 -7.68
N GLU A 91 5.27 -2.55 -7.89
CA GLU A 91 6.60 -3.08 -8.21
C GLU A 91 7.56 -2.77 -7.06
N VAL A 92 8.16 -3.82 -6.49
CA VAL A 92 9.10 -3.73 -5.37
C VAL A 92 10.53 -3.76 -5.92
N SER A 93 11.39 -2.88 -5.40
CA SER A 93 12.80 -2.75 -5.81
C SER A 93 13.76 -2.72 -4.62
#